data_AF-A0A1G0CY22-F1
#
_entry.id   AF-A0A1G0CY22-F1
#
_cell.length_a   1.000
_cell.length_b   1.000
_cell.length_c   1.000
_cell.angle_alpha   90.00
_cell.angle_beta   90.00
_cell.angle_gamma   90.00
#
_symmetry.space_group_name_H-M   'P 1'
#
loop_
_entity.id
_entity.type
_entity.pdbx_description
1 polymer ?
#
loop_
_entity_poly.entity_id
_entity_poly.type
_entity_poly.pdbx_seq_one_letter_code
_entity_poly.pdbx_strand_id
1 'polypeptide(L)'
;MSLVIDTLRTSSITEELSDAEVNILAGLFEVKDYKGGDVIVKPGDEQSDNLYILAHGDIEVKIQSSEGAAIIHVLKPGDLAGMITFVGGAASQVSATLYAVGDTKVLSLERVKFETLINSHPMIMYRVMRGLARNMHGIVRRMNTESAELSNYIYRTHGRY
;
A
#
# COMPACT_ATOMS: atom_id res chain seq x y z
N MET A 1 -14.44 -18.57 5.59
CA MET A 1 -13.20 -18.20 4.87
C MET A 1 -12.42 -17.27 5.79
N SER A 2 -11.09 -17.35 5.84
CA SER A 2 -10.31 -16.50 6.75
C SER A 2 -10.20 -15.09 6.18
N LEU A 3 -10.36 -14.05 7.03
CA LEU A 3 -10.24 -12.63 6.66
C LEU A 3 -9.03 -12.36 5.75
N VAL A 4 -7.89 -13.01 6.06
CA VAL A 4 -6.64 -12.88 5.31
C VAL A 4 -6.80 -13.29 3.84
N ILE A 5 -7.39 -14.46 3.57
CA ILE A 5 -7.56 -14.95 2.20
C ILE A 5 -8.53 -14.05 1.42
N ASP A 6 -9.62 -13.63 2.07
CA ASP A 6 -10.62 -12.77 1.44
C ASP A 6 -10.00 -11.42 1.05
N THR A 7 -9.24 -10.78 1.95
CA THR A 7 -8.53 -9.54 1.65
C THR A 7 -7.45 -9.73 0.58
N LEU A 8 -6.67 -10.82 0.63
CA LEU A 8 -5.66 -11.09 -0.40
C LEU A 8 -6.28 -11.14 -1.78
N ARG A 9 -7.43 -11.82 -1.94
CA ARG A 9 -8.14 -11.90 -3.23
C ARG A 9 -8.65 -10.56 -3.75
N THR A 10 -8.85 -9.57 -2.89
CA THR A 10 -9.22 -8.20 -3.31
C THR A 10 -8.02 -7.35 -3.74
N SER A 11 -6.80 -7.80 -3.43
CA SER A 11 -5.58 -7.03 -3.70
C SER A 11 -4.97 -7.41 -5.06
N SER A 12 -4.45 -6.42 -5.77
CA SER A 12 -3.80 -6.63 -7.08
C SER A 12 -2.51 -7.46 -7.00
N ILE A 13 -1.96 -7.71 -5.81
CA ILE A 13 -0.71 -8.47 -5.65
C ILE A 13 -0.88 -9.96 -5.89
N THR A 14 -2.10 -10.50 -5.76
CA THR A 14 -2.37 -11.94 -5.91
C THR A 14 -3.00 -12.33 -7.25
N GLU A 15 -3.12 -11.40 -8.21
CA GLU A 15 -3.79 -11.63 -9.51
C GLU A 15 -3.25 -12.84 -10.29
N GLU A 16 -1.98 -13.20 -10.08
CA GLU A 16 -1.32 -14.31 -10.79
C GLU A 16 -1.00 -15.51 -9.91
N LEU A 17 -1.46 -15.48 -8.66
CA LEU A 17 -1.25 -16.58 -7.74
C LEU A 17 -2.42 -17.57 -7.89
N SER A 18 -2.08 -18.85 -7.95
CA SER A 18 -3.05 -19.93 -7.77
C SER A 18 -3.59 -19.95 -6.33
N ASP A 19 -4.71 -20.61 -6.11
CA ASP A 19 -5.29 -20.74 -4.76
C ASP A 19 -4.32 -21.37 -3.75
N ALA A 20 -3.50 -22.34 -4.18
CA ALA A 20 -2.47 -22.95 -3.35
C ALA A 20 -1.38 -21.94 -2.95
N GLU A 21 -0.94 -21.10 -3.89
CA GLU A 21 0.05 -20.05 -3.64
C GLU A 21 -0.51 -18.94 -2.75
N VAL A 22 -1.79 -18.57 -2.92
CA VAL A 22 -2.49 -17.63 -2.02
C VAL A 22 -2.52 -18.17 -0.60
N ASN A 23 -2.79 -19.47 -0.40
CA ASN A 23 -2.79 -20.07 0.94
C ASN A 23 -1.41 -20.04 1.61
N ILE A 24 -0.34 -20.32 0.84
CA ILE A 24 1.04 -20.23 1.35
C ILE A 24 1.36 -18.79 1.74
N LEU A 25 1.05 -17.82 0.87
CA LEU A 25 1.27 -16.41 1.13
C LEU A 25 0.46 -15.91 2.34
N ALA A 26 -0.80 -16.34 2.47
CA ALA A 26 -1.69 -15.99 3.59
C ALA A 26 -1.10 -16.40 4.94
N GLY A 27 -0.37 -17.51 5.00
CA GLY A 27 0.31 -17.97 6.22
C GLY A 27 1.44 -17.05 6.71
N LEU A 28 1.89 -16.10 5.89
CA LEU A 28 2.95 -15.15 6.25
C LEU A 28 2.40 -13.82 6.81
N PHE A 29 1.10 -13.57 6.65
CA PHE A 29 0.47 -12.33 7.09
C PHE A 29 -0.03 -12.41 8.52
N GLU A 30 0.11 -11.30 9.24
CA GLU A 30 -0.52 -11.08 10.53
C GLU A 30 -1.64 -10.04 10.39
N VAL A 31 -2.72 -10.20 11.16
CA VAL A 31 -3.80 -9.20 11.23
C VAL A 31 -3.50 -8.25 12.37
N LYS A 32 -3.42 -6.95 12.06
CA LYS A 32 -3.26 -5.88 13.04
C LYS A 32 -4.55 -5.07 13.12
N ASP A 33 -5.00 -4.83 14.34
CA ASP A 33 -6.17 -4.02 14.66
C ASP A 33 -5.73 -2.61 15.10
N TYR A 34 -6.40 -1.60 14.57
CA TYR A 34 -6.15 -0.20 14.88
C TYR A 34 -7.46 0.53 15.20
N LYS A 35 -7.36 1.57 16.01
CA LYS A 35 -8.43 2.51 16.35
C LYS A 35 -8.24 3.84 15.64
N GLY A 36 -9.32 4.62 15.56
CA GLY A 36 -9.31 5.90 14.88
C GLY A 36 -8.26 6.84 15.45
N GLY A 37 -7.37 7.33 14.58
CA GLY A 37 -6.24 8.19 14.94
C GLY A 37 -4.92 7.45 15.17
N ASP A 38 -4.91 6.12 15.23
CA ASP A 38 -3.67 5.35 15.38
C ASP A 38 -2.75 5.53 14.16
N VAL A 39 -1.45 5.61 14.42
CA VAL A 39 -0.42 5.69 13.38
C VAL A 39 0.00 4.27 12.98
N ILE A 40 -0.12 3.96 11.70
CA ILE A 40 0.21 2.65 11.12
C ILE A 40 1.64 2.67 10.57
N VAL A 41 2.00 3.73 9.85
CA VAL A 41 3.33 3.95 9.27
C VAL A 41 3.69 5.40 9.46
N LYS A 42 4.94 5.67 9.84
CA LYS A 42 5.49 7.01 9.99
C LYS A 42 6.80 7.16 9.21
N PRO A 43 7.04 8.30 8.53
CA PRO A 43 8.33 8.61 7.92
C PRO A 43 9.49 8.47 8.91
N GLY A 44 10.58 7.83 8.47
CA GLY A 44 11.78 7.62 9.27
C GLY A 44 11.71 6.50 10.31
N ASP A 45 10.61 5.74 10.35
CA ASP A 45 10.50 4.56 11.21
C ASP A 45 11.29 3.38 10.63
N GLU A 46 12.18 2.78 11.43
CA GLU A 46 12.97 1.61 11.05
C GLU A 46 12.12 0.32 10.95
N GLN A 47 10.92 0.30 11.53
CA GLN A 47 9.96 -0.83 11.40
C GLN A 47 9.21 -0.83 10.05
N SER A 48 9.61 0.01 9.10
CA SER A 48 8.84 0.29 7.88
C SER A 48 8.97 -0.75 6.77
N ASP A 49 9.80 -1.79 6.91
CA ASP A 49 9.99 -2.82 5.87
C ASP A 49 8.79 -3.78 5.70
N ASN A 50 7.62 -3.43 6.21
CA ASN A 50 6.43 -4.25 6.11
C ASN A 50 5.56 -3.85 4.91
N LEU A 51 5.00 -4.83 4.22
CA LEU A 51 3.90 -4.63 3.30
C LEU A 51 2.59 -4.64 4.09
N TYR A 52 1.76 -3.64 3.84
CA TYR A 52 0.44 -3.52 4.44
C TYR A 52 -0.66 -3.66 3.39
N ILE A 53 -1.71 -4.41 3.71
CA ILE A 53 -2.93 -4.50 2.91
C ILE A 53 -4.11 -4.15 3.80
N LEU A 54 -4.88 -3.15 3.43
CA LEU A 54 -6.06 -2.77 4.19
C LEU A 54 -7.14 -3.86 4.04
N ALA A 55 -7.61 -4.43 5.15
CA ALA A 55 -8.63 -5.48 5.17
C ALA A 55 -10.03 -4.92 5.48
N HIS A 56 -10.11 -3.93 6.36
CA HIS A 56 -11.35 -3.30 6.77
C HIS A 56 -11.11 -1.88 7.29
N GLY A 57 -12.08 -1.00 7.11
CA GLY A 57 -11.99 0.41 7.50
C GLY A 57 -11.32 1.25 6.43
N ASP A 58 -10.77 2.38 6.86
CA ASP A 58 -10.11 3.37 6.00
C ASP A 58 -8.75 3.78 6.61
N ILE A 59 -7.82 4.19 5.75
CA ILE A 59 -6.53 4.76 6.17
C ILE A 59 -6.30 6.08 5.46
N GLU A 60 -6.09 7.15 6.21
CA GLU A 60 -5.70 8.46 5.68
C GLU A 60 -4.17 8.52 5.49
N VAL A 61 -3.77 8.89 4.27
CA VAL A 61 -2.37 9.17 3.91
C VAL A 61 -2.14 10.67 4.04
N LYS A 62 -1.32 11.09 5.00
CA LYS A 62 -1.05 12.51 5.29
C LYS A 62 0.40 12.87 5.03
N ILE A 63 0.62 13.96 4.30
CA ILE A 63 1.95 14.59 4.15
C ILE A 63 2.00 15.85 5.01
N GLN A 64 3.13 16.07 5.67
CA GLN A 64 3.38 17.29 6.40
C GLN A 64 3.80 18.40 5.43
N SER A 65 3.10 19.53 5.44
CA SER A 65 3.44 20.74 4.69
C SER A 65 3.71 21.92 5.63
N SER A 66 4.14 23.06 5.06
CA SER A 66 4.31 24.32 5.80
C SER A 66 3.00 24.85 6.40
N GLU A 67 1.85 24.45 5.87
CA GLU A 67 0.52 24.91 6.30
C GLU A 67 -0.19 23.90 7.22
N GLY A 68 0.44 22.75 7.48
CA GLY A 68 -0.12 21.68 8.32
C GLY A 68 -0.09 20.31 7.64
N ALA A 69 -0.74 19.32 8.23
CA ALA A 69 -0.88 18.00 7.62
C ALA A 69 -2.01 18.02 6.58
N ALA A 70 -1.70 17.66 5.34
CA ALA A 70 -2.68 17.53 4.26
C ALA A 70 -2.97 16.05 3.98
N ILE A 71 -4.26 15.70 3.87
CA ILE A 71 -4.68 14.38 3.40
C ILE A 71 -4.50 14.34 1.89
N ILE A 72 -3.63 13.47 1.39
CA ILE A 72 -3.36 13.34 -0.04
C ILE A 72 -4.09 12.14 -0.67
N HIS A 73 -4.47 11.16 0.15
CA HIS A 73 -5.13 9.95 -0.31
C HIS A 73 -5.83 9.24 0.85
N VAL A 74 -6.83 8.41 0.54
CA VAL A 74 -7.49 7.53 1.50
C VAL A 74 -7.47 6.12 0.92
N LEU A 75 -6.78 5.20 1.59
CA LEU A 75 -6.73 3.80 1.21
C LEU A 75 -8.04 3.11 1.60
N LYS A 76 -8.50 2.21 0.73
CA LYS A 76 -9.68 1.36 0.87
C LYS A 76 -9.31 -0.11 0.98
N PRO A 77 -10.22 -0.99 1.44
CA PRO A 77 -9.94 -2.42 1.51
C PRO A 77 -9.40 -2.99 0.18
N GLY A 78 -8.28 -3.71 0.26
CA GLY A 78 -7.51 -4.23 -0.88
C GLY A 78 -6.30 -3.37 -1.28
N ASP A 79 -6.27 -2.10 -0.89
CA ASP A 79 -5.16 -1.18 -1.18
C ASP A 79 -3.90 -1.51 -0.38
N LEU A 80 -2.76 -1.11 -0.96
CA LEU A 80 -1.42 -1.41 -0.47
C LEU A 80 -0.76 -0.20 0.16
N ALA A 81 0.04 -0.45 1.19
CA ALA A 81 0.92 0.51 1.84
C ALA A 81 2.27 -0.10 2.19
N GLY A 82 3.26 0.73 2.51
CA GLY A 82 4.62 0.27 2.88
C GLY A 82 5.44 -0.30 1.73
N MET A 83 5.00 -0.16 0.48
CA MET A 83 5.63 -0.78 -0.68
C MET A 83 7.08 -0.35 -0.89
N ILE A 84 7.42 0.94 -0.65
CA ILE A 84 8.75 1.51 -0.93
C ILE A 84 9.84 0.75 -0.16
N THR A 85 9.71 0.70 1.16
CA THR A 85 10.64 0.05 2.09
C THR A 85 10.58 -1.47 1.95
N PHE A 86 9.39 -2.04 1.75
CA PHE A 86 9.23 -3.47 1.51
C PHE A 86 10.02 -3.99 0.31
N VAL A 87 10.10 -3.23 -0.81
CA VAL A 87 10.89 -3.62 -1.99
C VAL A 87 12.36 -3.19 -1.92
N GLY A 88 12.81 -2.64 -0.79
CA GLY A 88 14.20 -2.24 -0.57
C GLY A 88 14.54 -0.79 -0.94
N GLY A 89 13.53 0.06 -1.09
CA GLY A 89 13.71 1.52 -1.08
C GLY A 89 14.12 2.05 0.29
N ALA A 90 14.66 3.26 0.33
CA ALA A 90 15.13 3.85 1.58
C ALA A 90 13.96 4.45 2.38
N ALA A 91 14.00 4.33 3.72
CA ALA A 91 13.00 4.95 4.60
C ALA A 91 12.89 6.47 4.42
N SER A 92 13.96 7.14 3.95
CA SER A 92 13.96 8.57 3.60
C SER A 92 13.06 8.91 2.40
N GLN A 93 12.63 7.93 1.61
CA GLN A 93 11.69 8.09 0.50
C GLN A 93 10.23 7.99 0.96
N VAL A 94 9.96 7.58 2.20
CA VAL A 94 8.63 7.57 2.80
C VAL A 94 8.31 8.98 3.29
N SER A 95 7.42 9.68 2.60
CA SER A 95 7.06 11.09 2.89
C SER A 95 5.73 11.26 3.64
N ALA A 96 4.91 10.21 3.70
CA ALA A 96 3.57 10.26 4.26
C ALA A 96 3.43 9.41 5.52
N THR A 97 2.62 9.89 6.46
CA THR A 97 2.18 9.14 7.63
C THR A 97 0.80 8.55 7.37
N LEU A 98 0.60 7.30 7.78
CA LEU A 98 -0.66 6.56 7.62
C LEU A 98 -1.42 6.54 8.94
N TYR A 99 -2.68 6.99 8.90
CA TYR A 99 -3.56 7.05 10.07
C TYR A 99 -4.79 6.18 9.86
N ALA A 100 -5.12 5.34 10.84
CA ALA A 100 -6.38 4.61 10.85
C ALA A 100 -7.58 5.56 11.04
N VAL A 101 -8.66 5.31 10.30
CA VAL A 101 -9.93 6.03 10.44
C VAL A 101 -10.98 5.07 11.00
N GLY A 102 -11.36 5.29 12.25
CA GLY A 102 -12.26 4.38 12.97
C GLY A 102 -11.63 3.03 13.27
N ASP A 103 -12.46 1.99 13.33
CA ASP A 103 -11.97 0.61 13.51
C ASP A 103 -11.38 0.10 12.20
N THR A 104 -10.07 -0.12 12.18
CA THR A 104 -9.32 -0.50 10.98
C THR A 104 -8.60 -1.82 11.20
N LYS A 105 -8.67 -2.73 10.21
CA LYS A 105 -7.90 -3.99 10.19
C LYS A 105 -6.93 -3.98 9.03
N VAL A 106 -5.68 -4.32 9.30
CA VAL A 106 -4.61 -4.32 8.30
C VAL A 106 -3.89 -5.65 8.32
N LEU A 107 -3.67 -6.24 7.15
CA LEU A 107 -2.75 -7.35 6.99
C LEU A 107 -1.33 -6.79 6.92
N SER A 108 -0.44 -7.30 7.76
CA SER A 108 0.98 -6.92 7.82
C SER A 108 1.85 -8.12 7.43
N LEU A 109 2.72 -7.93 6.45
CA LEU A 109 3.73 -8.90 6.05
C LEU A 109 5.12 -8.29 6.22
N GLU A 110 5.89 -8.86 7.14
CA GLU A 110 7.30 -8.50 7.30
C GLU A 110 8.12 -8.96 6.09
N ARG A 111 8.98 -8.09 5.59
CA ARG A 111 9.90 -8.43 4.49
C ARG A 111 10.75 -9.66 4.81
N VAL A 112 11.27 -9.79 6.03
CA VAL A 112 12.08 -10.95 6.42
C VAL A 112 11.30 -12.27 6.34
N LYS A 113 10.00 -12.25 6.65
CA LYS A 113 9.12 -13.42 6.49
C LYS A 113 8.88 -13.71 5.02
N PHE A 114 8.66 -12.68 4.20
CA PHE A 114 8.51 -12.83 2.76
C PHE A 114 9.78 -13.39 2.09
N GLU A 115 10.97 -12.93 2.50
CA GLU A 115 12.26 -13.38 1.98
C GLU A 115 12.56 -14.87 2.27
N THR A 116 11.87 -15.49 3.22
CA THR A 116 11.94 -16.96 3.42
C THR A 116 11.42 -17.74 2.20
N LEU A 117 10.62 -17.11 1.34
CA LEU A 117 10.12 -17.70 0.10
C LEU A 117 11.19 -17.78 -1.00
N ILE A 118 12.32 -17.07 -0.88
CA ILE A 118 13.37 -17.06 -1.91
C ILE A 118 13.83 -18.48 -2.25
N ASN A 119 14.04 -19.32 -1.24
CA ASN A 119 14.51 -20.69 -1.43
C ASN A 119 13.38 -21.72 -1.47
N SER A 120 12.25 -21.45 -0.81
CA SER A 120 11.16 -22.43 -0.68
C SER A 120 10.11 -22.31 -1.80
N HIS A 121 9.74 -21.10 -2.19
CA HIS A 121 8.69 -20.82 -3.18
C HIS A 121 9.05 -19.62 -4.07
N PRO A 122 10.13 -19.68 -4.85
CA PRO A 122 10.64 -18.53 -5.62
C PRO A 122 9.63 -17.97 -6.62
N MET A 123 8.72 -18.80 -7.15
CA MET A 123 7.67 -18.35 -8.06
C MET A 123 6.61 -17.48 -7.40
N ILE A 124 6.28 -17.74 -6.12
CA ILE A 124 5.37 -16.88 -5.34
C ILE A 124 6.01 -15.51 -5.19
N MET A 125 7.29 -15.48 -4.77
CA MET A 125 8.07 -14.26 -4.63
C MET A 125 8.05 -13.42 -5.91
N TYR A 126 8.40 -14.04 -7.05
CA TYR A 126 8.44 -13.40 -8.36
C TYR A 126 7.09 -12.79 -8.76
N ARG A 127 5.99 -13.54 -8.58
CA ARG A 127 4.66 -13.07 -8.96
C ARG A 127 4.14 -11.96 -8.05
N VAL A 128 4.41 -12.02 -6.74
CA VAL A 128 4.08 -10.94 -5.81
C VAL A 128 4.86 -9.67 -6.16
N MET A 129 6.17 -9.76 -6.42
CA MET A 129 6.98 -8.61 -6.84
C MET A 129 6.47 -8.00 -8.16
N ARG A 130 6.03 -8.83 -9.11
CA ARG A 130 5.36 -8.34 -10.32
C ARG A 130 3.99 -7.70 -10.05
N GLY A 131 3.22 -8.24 -9.10
CA GLY A 131 1.99 -7.65 -8.60
C GLY A 131 2.21 -6.25 -8.03
N LEU A 132 3.25 -6.09 -7.20
CA LEU A 132 3.68 -4.79 -6.67
C LEU A 132 4.08 -3.81 -7.78
N ALA A 133 4.90 -4.24 -8.74
CA ALA A 133 5.29 -3.39 -9.86
C ALA A 133 4.08 -2.91 -10.68
N ARG A 134 3.10 -3.80 -10.95
CA ARG A 134 1.84 -3.41 -11.62
C ARG A 134 1.02 -2.41 -10.81
N ASN A 135 0.90 -2.64 -9.50
CA ASN A 135 0.18 -1.73 -8.61
C ASN A 135 0.81 -0.33 -8.64
N MET A 136 2.13 -0.25 -8.49
CA MET A 136 2.88 1.02 -8.53
C MET A 136 2.74 1.71 -9.89
N HIS A 137 2.82 0.99 -11.01
CA HIS A 137 2.56 1.56 -12.33
C HIS A 137 1.13 2.11 -12.44
N GLY A 138 0.14 1.41 -11.87
CA GLY A 138 -1.24 1.88 -11.81
C GLY A 138 -1.39 3.20 -11.04
N ILE A 139 -0.72 3.31 -9.89
CA ILE A 139 -0.70 4.54 -9.08
C ILE A 139 -0.07 5.69 -9.88
N VAL A 140 1.13 5.51 -10.43
CA VAL A 140 1.83 6.55 -11.20
C VAL A 140 1.00 6.99 -12.42
N ARG A 141 0.36 6.05 -13.11
CA ARG A 141 -0.50 6.38 -14.26
C ARG A 141 -1.68 7.25 -13.84
N ARG A 142 -2.39 6.88 -12.77
CA ARG A 142 -3.53 7.66 -12.25
C ARG A 142 -3.09 9.07 -11.85
N MET A 143 -2.02 9.19 -11.08
CA MET A 143 -1.46 10.47 -10.65
C MET A 143 -1.08 11.36 -11.84
N ASN A 144 -0.45 10.80 -12.88
CA ASN A 144 -0.08 11.56 -14.07
C ASN A 144 -1.32 12.04 -14.84
N THR A 145 -2.37 11.23 -14.94
CA THR A 145 -3.64 11.64 -15.57
C THR A 145 -4.31 12.77 -14.80
N GLU A 146 -4.42 12.65 -13.47
CA GLU A 146 -4.99 13.70 -12.61
C GLU A 146 -4.20 15.01 -12.70
N SER A 147 -2.86 14.93 -12.67
CA SER A 147 -1.99 16.10 -12.82
C SER A 147 -2.15 16.78 -14.19
N ALA A 148 -2.33 16.01 -15.26
CA ALA A 148 -2.54 16.56 -16.60
C ALA A 148 -3.91 17.25 -16.73
N GLU A 149 -4.95 16.68 -16.13
CA GLU A 149 -6.30 17.27 -16.10
C GLU A 149 -6.32 18.59 -15.33
N LEU A 150 -5.70 18.64 -14.15
CA LEU A 150 -5.58 19.86 -13.35
C LEU A 150 -4.81 20.96 -14.10
N SER A 151 -3.70 20.61 -14.74
CA SER A 151 -2.93 21.53 -15.56
C SER A 151 -3.77 22.12 -16.69
N ASN A 152 -4.49 21.27 -17.44
CA ASN A 152 -5.40 21.70 -18.50
C ASN A 152 -6.52 22.62 -17.98
N TYR A 153 -7.08 22.33 -16.80
CA TYR A 153 -8.10 23.17 -16.19
C TYR A 153 -7.57 24.56 -15.83
N ILE A 154 -6.39 24.65 -15.20
CA ILE A 154 -5.75 25.93 -14.82
C ILE A 154 -5.43 26.76 -16.07
N TYR A 155 -4.85 26.15 -17.11
CA TYR A 155 -4.52 26.84 -18.35
C TYR A 155 -5.76 27.27 -19.13
N ARG A 156 -6.85 26.49 -19.15
CA ARG A 156 -8.11 26.89 -19.80
C ARG A 156 -8.85 27.99 -19.03
N THR A 157 -8.79 28.01 -17.71
CA THR A 157 -9.43 29.06 -16.90
C THR A 157 -8.66 30.39 -16.92
N HIS A 158 -7.33 30.36 -17.09
CA HIS A 158 -6.51 31.57 -17.21
C HIS A 158 -6.21 32.00 -18.66
N GLY A 159 -6.53 31.16 -19.66
CA GLY A 159 -6.34 31.42 -21.09
C GLY A 159 -7.45 32.25 -21.75
N ARG A 160 -7.92 33.31 -21.09
CA ARG A 160 -8.81 34.33 -21.67
C ARG A 160 -8.11 35.68 -21.70
N TYR A 161 -7.22 35.86 -22.68
CA TYR A 161 -6.86 37.15 -23.27
C TYR A 161 -6.60 36.94 -24.76
#